data_AF-A0A7V8A6W2-F1
#
_entry.id   AF-A0A7V8A6W2-F1
#
_cell.length_a   1.000
_cell.length_b   1.000
_cell.length_c   1.000
_cell.angle_alpha   90.00
_cell.angle_beta   90.00
_cell.angle_gamma   90.00
#
_symmetry.space_group_name_H-M   'P 1'
#
loop_
_entity.id
_entity.type
_entity.pdbx_description
1 polymer ?
#
loop_
_entity_poly.entity_id
_entity_poly.type
_entity_poly.pdbx_seq_one_letter_code
_entity_poly.pdbx_strand_id
1 'polypeptide(L)'
;MKKMIVTRESPVLESLRTLIEKQKHRTLVMWALDCAKGILPIFETKYPKDKRPREALRAARLWARGDIKMPIAKKAAHASHNAASEVINDSPAAGAAARAIGHVVGTVHVETHAIGVACYGITAFVYDLSAEDQDEVISKILTCMYDRLTYWEKQIDKMDIMKTKWAPFLLRNDVPNKEKLLRGKA
;
A
#
# COMPACT_ATOMS: atom_id res chain seq x y z
N MET A 1 15.96 11.77 8.15
CA MET A 1 15.08 11.14 7.15
C MET A 1 15.44 11.70 5.77
N LYS A 2 15.90 10.88 4.81
CA LYS A 2 15.99 11.34 3.42
C LYS A 2 14.57 11.69 2.90
N LYS A 3 14.48 12.67 2.00
CA LYS A 3 13.24 13.29 1.52
C LYS A 3 12.36 12.30 0.74
N MET A 4 11.08 12.17 1.11
CA MET A 4 10.10 11.41 0.32
C MET A 4 10.12 11.85 -1.15
N ILE A 5 10.21 10.90 -2.08
CA ILE A 5 10.46 11.19 -3.51
C ILE A 5 9.21 11.76 -4.18
N VAL A 6 8.05 11.17 -3.90
CA VAL A 6 6.75 11.67 -4.35
C VAL A 6 5.81 11.83 -3.16
N THR A 7 5.09 12.95 -3.12
CA THR A 7 4.05 13.22 -2.13
C THR A 7 2.68 12.92 -2.71
N ARG A 8 1.67 12.89 -1.84
CA ARG A 8 0.29 12.65 -2.24
C ARG A 8 -0.19 13.62 -3.32
N GLU A 9 0.30 14.85 -3.32
CA GLU A 9 -0.05 15.94 -4.23
C GLU A 9 0.87 16.02 -5.46
N SER A 10 1.89 15.17 -5.56
CA SER A 10 2.79 15.18 -6.71
C SER A 10 2.02 14.98 -8.03
N PRO A 11 2.26 15.83 -9.05
CA PRO A 11 1.54 15.74 -10.33
C PRO A 11 1.66 14.38 -11.01
N VAL A 12 2.82 13.73 -10.88
CA VAL A 12 3.07 12.39 -11.43
C VAL A 12 2.11 11.31 -10.90
N LEU A 13 1.47 11.53 -9.74
CA LEU A 13 0.49 10.61 -9.16
C LEU A 13 -0.95 10.88 -9.61
N GLU A 14 -1.24 11.96 -10.33
CA GLU A 14 -2.62 12.38 -10.66
C GLU A 14 -3.43 11.26 -11.31
N SER A 15 -2.88 10.60 -12.33
CA SER A 15 -3.58 9.51 -13.04
C SER A 15 -3.89 8.32 -12.12
N LEU A 16 -2.93 7.92 -11.27
CA LEU A 16 -3.13 6.83 -10.33
C LEU A 16 -4.13 7.21 -9.22
N ARG A 17 -4.03 8.43 -8.69
CA ARG A 17 -4.94 8.97 -7.66
C ARG A 17 -6.38 9.04 -8.19
N THR A 18 -6.58 9.61 -9.37
CA THR A 18 -7.89 9.65 -10.03
C THR A 18 -8.44 8.24 -10.31
N LEU A 19 -7.58 7.25 -10.59
CA LEU A 19 -8.02 5.86 -10.68
C LEU A 19 -8.44 5.31 -9.31
N ILE A 20 -7.65 5.51 -8.26
CA ILE A 20 -7.93 5.09 -6.87
C ILE A 20 -9.30 5.59 -6.39
N GLU A 21 -9.64 6.85 -6.66
CA GLU A 21 -10.90 7.49 -6.25
C GLU A 21 -12.16 6.82 -6.81
N LYS A 22 -12.02 6.09 -7.92
CA LYS A 22 -13.13 5.40 -8.59
C LYS A 22 -13.31 3.95 -8.14
N GLN A 23 -12.37 3.43 -7.34
CA GLN A 23 -12.35 2.02 -7.01
C GLN A 23 -13.22 1.67 -5.80
N LYS A 24 -13.73 0.43 -5.81
CA LYS A 24 -14.31 -0.22 -4.63
C LYS A 24 -13.22 -0.43 -3.58
N HIS A 25 -13.59 -0.39 -2.30
CA HIS A 25 -12.65 -0.57 -1.19
C HIS A 25 -11.87 -1.89 -1.31
N ARG A 26 -12.57 -3.00 -1.60
CA ARG A 26 -11.95 -4.31 -1.82
C ARG A 26 -10.94 -4.36 -2.98
N THR A 27 -11.16 -3.58 -4.04
CA THR A 27 -10.19 -3.46 -5.14
C THR A 27 -8.88 -2.88 -4.64
N LEU A 28 -8.97 -1.78 -3.87
CA LEU A 28 -7.80 -1.11 -3.30
C LEU A 28 -7.05 -2.00 -2.31
N VAL A 29 -7.77 -2.80 -1.51
CA VAL A 29 -7.16 -3.77 -0.60
C VAL A 29 -6.34 -4.83 -1.37
N MET A 30 -6.91 -5.43 -2.41
CA MET A 30 -6.18 -6.43 -3.21
C MET A 30 -5.00 -5.82 -3.95
N TRP A 31 -5.19 -4.64 -4.52
CA TRP A 31 -4.11 -3.89 -5.16
C TRP A 31 -2.97 -3.59 -4.19
N ALA A 32 -3.26 -3.07 -2.99
CA ALA A 32 -2.24 -2.78 -1.98
C ALA A 32 -1.48 -4.05 -1.54
N LEU A 33 -2.19 -5.16 -1.31
CA LEU A 33 -1.59 -6.46 -0.98
C LEU A 33 -0.69 -7.01 -2.09
N ASP A 34 -1.01 -6.69 -3.34
CA ASP A 34 -0.27 -7.13 -4.51
C ASP A 34 0.98 -6.29 -4.74
N CYS A 35 0.87 -4.96 -4.64
CA CYS A 35 2.02 -4.04 -4.63
C CYS A 35 3.01 -4.40 -3.52
N ALA A 36 2.52 -4.82 -2.36
CA ALA A 36 3.36 -5.25 -1.24
C ALA A 36 4.34 -6.39 -1.60
N LYS A 37 4.03 -7.23 -2.60
CA LYS A 37 4.92 -8.34 -3.00
C LYS A 37 6.25 -7.86 -3.55
N GLY A 38 6.26 -6.74 -4.27
CA GLY A 38 7.49 -6.11 -4.77
C GLY A 38 8.18 -5.23 -3.73
N ILE A 39 7.40 -4.62 -2.83
CA ILE A 39 7.94 -3.67 -1.84
C ILE A 39 8.57 -4.38 -0.63
N LEU A 40 7.93 -5.43 -0.12
CA LEU A 40 8.39 -6.13 1.09
C LEU A 40 9.83 -6.68 0.98
N PRO A 41 10.27 -7.26 -0.15
CA PRO A 41 11.65 -7.72 -0.32
C PRO A 41 12.72 -6.64 -0.10
N ILE A 42 12.44 -5.37 -0.40
CA ILE A 42 13.39 -4.26 -0.19
C ILE A 42 13.78 -4.17 1.30
N PHE A 43 12.81 -4.32 2.20
CA PHE A 43 13.09 -4.34 3.64
C PHE A 43 13.79 -5.63 4.05
N GLU A 44 13.30 -6.77 3.57
CA GLU A 44 13.71 -8.09 4.05
C GLU A 44 15.10 -8.51 3.59
N THR A 45 15.55 -8.00 2.45
CA THR A 45 16.93 -8.19 1.97
C THR A 45 17.93 -7.55 2.93
N LYS A 46 17.62 -6.36 3.45
CA LYS A 46 18.50 -5.63 4.37
C LYS A 46 18.35 -6.08 5.84
N TYR A 47 17.12 -6.38 6.28
CA TYR A 47 16.80 -6.76 7.65
C TYR A 47 16.03 -8.10 7.73
N PRO A 48 16.65 -9.23 7.31
CA PRO A 48 15.93 -10.51 7.17
C PRO A 48 15.40 -11.09 8.49
N LYS A 49 15.99 -10.69 9.62
CA LYS A 49 15.59 -11.13 10.97
C LYS A 49 14.42 -10.33 11.54
N ASP A 50 14.20 -9.10 11.06
CA ASP A 50 13.05 -8.30 11.49
C ASP A 50 11.80 -8.70 10.70
N LYS A 51 10.84 -9.32 11.39
CA LYS A 51 9.61 -9.83 10.78
C LYS A 51 8.46 -8.84 10.84
N ARG A 52 8.61 -7.67 11.46
CA ARG A 52 7.50 -6.73 11.73
C ARG A 52 6.74 -6.34 10.45
N PRO A 53 7.39 -5.98 9.32
CA PRO A 53 6.64 -5.69 8.08
C PRO A 53 5.94 -6.92 7.49
N ARG A 54 6.58 -8.10 7.50
CA ARG A 54 5.95 -9.34 7.02
C ARG A 54 4.70 -9.69 7.81
N GLU A 55 4.77 -9.56 9.14
CA GLU A 55 3.64 -9.80 10.03
C GLU A 55 2.53 -8.75 9.86
N ALA A 56 2.88 -7.49 9.60
CA ALA A 56 1.90 -6.47 9.23
C ALA A 56 1.16 -6.82 7.94
N LEU A 57 1.88 -7.28 6.91
CA LEU A 57 1.28 -7.73 5.66
C LEU A 57 0.39 -8.98 5.86
N ARG A 58 0.80 -9.91 6.73
CA ARG A 58 -0.04 -11.06 7.13
C ARG A 58 -1.32 -10.60 7.84
N ALA A 59 -1.19 -9.66 8.78
CA ALA A 59 -2.32 -9.10 9.50
C ALA A 59 -3.29 -8.36 8.56
N ALA A 60 -2.81 -7.64 7.55
CA ALA A 60 -3.66 -7.04 6.52
C ALA A 60 -4.54 -8.09 5.82
N ARG A 61 -3.96 -9.21 5.39
CA ARG A 61 -4.70 -10.33 4.76
C ARG A 61 -5.75 -10.93 5.70
N LEU A 62 -5.38 -11.23 6.94
CA LEU A 62 -6.29 -11.80 7.92
C LEU A 62 -7.43 -10.85 8.26
N TRP A 63 -7.13 -9.56 8.39
CA TRP A 63 -8.14 -8.56 8.70
C TRP A 63 -9.09 -8.33 7.54
N ALA A 64 -8.58 -8.28 6.30
CA ALA A 64 -9.40 -8.19 5.10
C ALA A 64 -10.39 -9.36 4.96
N ARG A 65 -10.02 -10.55 5.47
CA ARG A 65 -10.90 -11.73 5.56
C ARG A 65 -11.85 -11.74 6.76
N GLY A 66 -11.69 -10.80 7.70
CA GLY A 66 -12.44 -10.78 8.96
C GLY A 66 -11.98 -11.84 9.98
N ASP A 67 -10.79 -12.42 9.81
CA ASP A 67 -10.24 -13.46 10.69
C ASP A 67 -9.57 -12.87 11.94
N ILE A 68 -9.23 -11.58 11.93
CA ILE A 68 -8.77 -10.83 13.11
C ILE A 68 -9.50 -9.50 13.24
N LYS A 69 -9.52 -8.94 14.46
CA LYS A 69 -10.12 -7.63 14.74
C LYS A 69 -9.15 -6.49 14.42
N MET A 70 -9.71 -5.32 14.11
CA MET A 70 -8.96 -4.10 13.77
C MET A 70 -7.82 -3.75 14.75
N PRO A 71 -7.97 -3.84 16.08
CA PRO A 71 -6.87 -3.51 17.00
C PRO A 71 -5.61 -4.36 16.81
N ILE A 72 -5.77 -5.64 16.43
CA ILE A 72 -4.66 -6.55 16.16
C ILE A 72 -3.92 -6.10 14.89
N ALA A 73 -4.67 -5.82 13.82
CA ALA A 73 -4.10 -5.32 12.57
C ALA A 73 -3.42 -3.96 12.76
N LYS A 74 -4.05 -3.04 13.50
CA LYS A 74 -3.49 -1.73 13.84
C LYS A 74 -2.17 -1.86 14.60
N LYS A 75 -2.08 -2.76 15.58
CA LYS A 75 -0.83 -3.03 16.30
C LYS A 75 0.28 -3.51 15.37
N ALA A 76 -0.04 -4.39 14.42
CA ALA A 76 0.94 -4.87 13.43
C ALA A 76 1.39 -3.74 12.48
N ALA A 77 0.46 -2.88 12.02
CA ALA A 77 0.79 -1.71 11.22
C ALA A 77 1.75 -0.76 11.96
N HIS A 78 1.48 -0.47 13.24
CA HIS A 78 2.36 0.33 14.08
C HIS A 78 3.73 -0.32 14.25
N ALA A 79 3.80 -1.64 14.43
CA ALA A 79 5.07 -2.35 14.50
C ALA A 79 5.90 -2.19 13.20
N SER A 80 5.25 -2.21 12.03
CA SER A 80 5.90 -1.91 10.74
C SER A 80 6.41 -0.47 10.68
N HIS A 81 5.65 0.51 11.16
CA HIS A 81 6.09 1.92 11.23
C HIS A 81 7.25 2.12 12.22
N ASN A 82 7.27 1.40 13.33
CA ASN A 82 8.37 1.44 14.29
C ASN A 82 9.64 0.84 13.66
N ALA A 83 9.54 -0.32 13.01
CA ALA A 83 10.63 -0.91 12.25
C ALA A 83 11.19 0.07 11.22
N ALA A 84 10.31 0.74 10.46
CA ALA A 84 10.73 1.77 9.53
C ALA A 84 11.51 2.89 10.20
N SER A 85 11.06 3.37 11.36
CA SER A 85 11.66 4.51 12.05
C SER A 85 13.02 4.18 12.64
N GLU A 86 13.24 2.94 13.06
CA GLU A 86 14.52 2.44 13.55
C GLU A 86 15.57 2.32 12.44
N VAL A 87 15.16 1.95 11.21
CA VAL A 87 16.11 1.69 10.11
C VAL A 87 16.29 2.84 9.13
N ILE A 88 15.40 3.84 9.09
CA ILE A 88 15.35 4.85 8.01
C ILE A 88 16.63 5.67 7.82
N ASN A 89 17.43 5.83 8.88
CA ASN A 89 18.70 6.58 8.81
C ASN A 89 19.85 5.72 8.25
N ASP A 90 19.80 4.39 8.44
CA ASP A 90 20.77 3.42 7.91
C ASP A 90 20.39 2.97 6.50
N SER A 91 19.10 2.67 6.28
CA SER A 91 18.55 2.28 4.99
C SER A 91 17.23 3.03 4.70
N PRO A 92 17.30 4.15 3.95
CA PRO A 92 16.13 4.89 3.51
C PRO A 92 15.15 4.04 2.70
N ALA A 93 15.66 3.14 1.85
CA ALA A 93 14.86 2.22 1.03
C ALA A 93 14.04 1.27 1.91
N ALA A 94 14.68 0.60 2.86
CA ALA A 94 13.99 -0.30 3.80
C ALA A 94 12.99 0.46 4.67
N GLY A 95 13.36 1.62 5.20
CA GLY A 95 12.45 2.42 6.03
C GLY A 95 11.20 2.87 5.24
N ALA A 96 11.36 3.26 3.97
CA ALA A 96 10.23 3.55 3.09
C ALA A 96 9.38 2.30 2.81
N ALA A 97 10.00 1.15 2.52
CA ALA A 97 9.29 -0.11 2.30
C ALA A 97 8.44 -0.51 3.52
N ALA A 98 8.99 -0.44 4.73
CA ALA A 98 8.25 -0.75 5.96
C ALA A 98 7.09 0.24 6.23
N ARG A 99 7.22 1.52 5.84
CA ARG A 99 6.10 2.48 5.87
C ARG A 99 5.01 2.11 4.86
N ALA A 100 5.40 1.78 3.62
CA ALA A 100 4.45 1.34 2.61
C ALA A 100 3.64 0.12 3.07
N ILE A 101 4.28 -0.87 3.71
CA ILE A 101 3.59 -2.04 4.26
C ILE A 101 2.62 -1.67 5.39
N GLY A 102 2.97 -0.69 6.25
CA GLY A 102 2.02 -0.14 7.22
C GLY A 102 0.79 0.49 6.54
N HIS A 103 1.00 1.20 5.42
CA HIS A 103 -0.09 1.74 4.59
C HIS A 103 -0.94 0.64 3.94
N VAL A 104 -0.39 -0.52 3.57
CA VAL A 104 -1.17 -1.66 3.08
C VAL A 104 -2.18 -2.13 4.13
N VAL A 105 -1.79 -2.18 5.41
CA VAL A 105 -2.74 -2.45 6.50
C VAL A 105 -3.75 -1.31 6.64
N GLY A 106 -3.30 -0.07 6.53
CA GLY A 106 -4.15 1.12 6.53
C GLY A 106 -5.21 1.12 5.43
N THR A 107 -4.89 0.60 4.24
CA THR A 107 -5.84 0.48 3.12
C THR A 107 -7.00 -0.45 3.47
N VAL A 108 -6.79 -1.47 4.30
CA VAL A 108 -7.89 -2.30 4.83
C VAL A 108 -8.80 -1.48 5.74
N HIS A 109 -8.28 -0.50 6.49
CA HIS A 109 -9.08 0.39 7.31
C HIS A 109 -9.93 1.36 6.47
N VAL A 110 -9.27 2.04 5.53
CA VAL A 110 -9.85 3.13 4.74
C VAL A 110 -9.04 3.37 3.47
N GLU A 111 -9.74 3.72 2.40
CA GLU A 111 -9.24 3.90 1.04
C GLU A 111 -8.12 4.95 0.94
N THR A 112 -8.14 5.97 1.80
CA THR A 112 -7.19 7.08 1.78
C THR A 112 -5.73 6.67 2.02
N HIS A 113 -5.49 5.50 2.61
CA HIS A 113 -4.14 4.97 2.77
C HIS A 113 -3.55 4.39 1.48
N ALA A 114 -4.37 4.08 0.47
CA ALA A 114 -3.93 3.48 -0.79
C ALA A 114 -2.85 4.31 -1.49
N ILE A 115 -3.02 5.64 -1.56
CA ILE A 115 -2.01 6.52 -2.16
C ILE A 115 -0.69 6.51 -1.39
N GLY A 116 -0.72 6.27 -0.08
CA GLY A 116 0.49 6.11 0.73
C GLY A 116 1.30 4.86 0.38
N VAL A 117 0.65 3.79 -0.10
CA VAL A 117 1.36 2.61 -0.64
C VAL A 117 2.19 3.03 -1.86
N ALA A 118 1.63 3.86 -2.74
CA ALA A 118 2.34 4.38 -3.90
C ALA A 118 3.49 5.31 -3.48
N CYS A 119 3.23 6.31 -2.64
CA CYS A 119 4.26 7.29 -2.25
C CYS A 119 5.48 6.63 -1.59
N TYR A 120 5.26 5.77 -0.61
CA TYR A 120 6.33 5.10 0.08
C TYR A 120 6.93 3.94 -0.73
N GLY A 121 6.13 3.24 -1.54
CA GLY A 121 6.62 2.18 -2.43
C GLY A 121 7.57 2.72 -3.49
N ILE A 122 7.19 3.81 -4.18
CA ILE A 122 8.06 4.49 -5.16
C ILE A 122 9.33 5.00 -4.48
N THR A 123 9.19 5.65 -3.32
CA THR A 123 10.36 6.10 -2.53
C THR A 123 11.29 4.93 -2.18
N ALA A 124 10.74 3.76 -1.84
CA ALA A 124 11.53 2.58 -1.54
C ALA A 124 12.31 2.10 -2.77
N PHE A 125 11.65 1.94 -3.93
CA PHE A 125 12.30 1.48 -5.16
C PHE A 125 13.37 2.45 -5.66
N VAL A 126 13.10 3.76 -5.64
CA VAL A 126 14.07 4.78 -6.08
C VAL A 126 15.34 4.72 -5.23
N TYR A 127 15.20 4.55 -3.90
CA TYR A 127 16.37 4.42 -3.03
C TYR A 127 17.07 3.07 -3.10
N ASP A 128 16.34 1.99 -3.36
CA ASP A 128 16.91 0.65 -3.48
C ASP A 128 17.76 0.52 -4.75
N LEU A 129 17.23 0.98 -5.88
CA LEU A 129 17.89 0.88 -7.17
C LEU A 129 19.06 1.86 -7.34
N SER A 130 19.14 2.90 -6.51
CA SER A 130 20.17 3.96 -6.59
C SER A 130 20.36 4.48 -8.02
N ALA A 131 19.27 4.58 -8.78
CA ALA A 131 19.30 4.84 -10.20
C ALA A 131 19.79 6.27 -10.49
N GLU A 132 20.60 6.41 -11.54
CA GLU A 132 21.02 7.72 -12.06
C GLU A 132 19.81 8.51 -12.61
N ASP A 133 18.84 7.80 -13.21
CA ASP A 133 17.56 8.36 -13.66
C ASP A 133 16.40 7.96 -12.73
N GLN A 134 16.03 8.87 -11.84
CA GLN A 134 14.90 8.67 -10.92
C GLN A 134 13.56 8.71 -11.65
N ASP A 135 13.42 9.51 -12.70
CA ASP A 135 12.16 9.70 -13.41
C ASP A 135 11.78 8.44 -14.18
N GLU A 136 12.77 7.75 -14.77
CA GLU A 136 12.55 6.45 -15.41
C GLU A 136 12.05 5.40 -14.41
N VAL A 137 12.65 5.33 -13.21
CA VAL A 137 12.21 4.41 -12.14
C VAL A 137 10.80 4.76 -11.68
N ILE A 138 10.53 6.03 -11.40
CA ILE A 138 9.20 6.50 -10.97
C ILE A 138 8.15 6.12 -12.02
N SER A 139 8.41 6.39 -13.29
CA SER A 139 7.53 6.07 -14.41
C SER A 139 7.24 4.56 -14.49
N LYS A 140 8.28 3.72 -14.49
CA LYS A 140 8.14 2.25 -14.53
C LYS A 140 7.31 1.70 -13.37
N ILE A 141 7.59 2.16 -12.14
CA ILE A 141 6.85 1.70 -10.96
C ILE A 141 5.39 2.18 -11.02
N LEU A 142 5.14 3.41 -11.47
CA LEU A 142 3.79 3.93 -11.62
C LEU A 142 2.98 3.20 -12.67
N THR A 143 3.55 2.91 -13.83
CA THR A 143 2.91 2.08 -14.85
C THR A 143 2.53 0.72 -14.27
N CYS A 144 3.46 0.06 -13.57
CA CYS A 144 3.18 -1.22 -12.92
C CYS A 144 2.03 -1.10 -11.90
N MET A 145 2.08 -0.11 -11.00
CA MET A 145 1.02 0.12 -10.02
C MET A 145 -0.34 0.41 -10.66
N TYR A 146 -0.36 1.19 -11.75
CA TYR A 146 -1.58 1.50 -12.51
C TYR A 146 -2.15 0.23 -13.16
N ASP A 147 -1.33 -0.53 -13.86
CA ASP A 147 -1.74 -1.77 -14.53
C ASP A 147 -2.26 -2.81 -13.53
N ARG A 148 -1.62 -2.94 -12.36
CA ARG A 148 -2.12 -3.80 -11.28
C ARG A 148 -3.47 -3.31 -10.75
N LEU A 149 -3.70 -2.01 -10.65
CA LEU A 149 -4.99 -1.48 -10.18
C LEU A 149 -6.10 -1.76 -11.20
N THR A 150 -5.84 -1.52 -12.49
CA THR A 150 -6.76 -1.87 -13.58
C THR A 150 -7.01 -3.38 -13.67
N TYR A 151 -6.00 -4.20 -13.39
CA TYR A 151 -6.19 -5.65 -13.25
C TYR A 151 -7.19 -5.96 -12.14
N TRP A 152 -6.98 -5.45 -10.92
CA TRP A 152 -7.86 -5.75 -9.80
C TRP A 152 -9.27 -5.21 -9.99
N GLU A 153 -9.44 -4.03 -10.60
CA GLU A 153 -10.74 -3.49 -10.99
C GLU A 153 -11.55 -4.49 -11.81
N LYS A 154 -10.93 -5.15 -12.78
CA LYS A 154 -11.57 -6.15 -13.66
C LYS A 154 -11.79 -7.51 -13.02
N GLN A 155 -11.06 -7.84 -11.95
CA GLN A 155 -11.03 -9.18 -11.36
C GLN A 155 -11.77 -9.28 -10.02
N ILE A 156 -11.92 -8.18 -9.30
CA ILE A 156 -12.42 -8.22 -7.91
C ILE A 156 -13.84 -8.80 -7.80
N ASP A 157 -14.69 -8.56 -8.79
CA ASP A 157 -16.07 -9.07 -8.85
C ASP A 157 -16.13 -10.51 -9.36
N LYS A 158 -15.06 -11.00 -10.01
CA LYS A 158 -14.93 -12.38 -10.52
C LYS A 158 -14.35 -13.34 -9.46
N MET A 159 -13.80 -12.81 -8.37
CA MET A 159 -13.33 -13.64 -7.27
C MET A 159 -14.53 -14.35 -6.65
N ASP A 160 -14.46 -15.68 -6.64
CA ASP A 160 -15.50 -16.52 -6.06
C ASP A 160 -15.71 -16.16 -4.58
N ILE A 161 -16.89 -15.60 -4.28
CA ILE A 161 -17.29 -15.16 -2.93
C ILE A 161 -17.39 -16.37 -1.98
N MET A 162 -17.68 -17.56 -2.49
CA MET A 162 -17.73 -18.80 -1.69
C MET A 162 -16.33 -19.28 -1.30
N LYS A 163 -15.30 -18.95 -2.08
CA LYS A 163 -13.88 -19.28 -1.77
C LYS A 163 -13.13 -18.13 -1.10
N THR A 164 -13.56 -16.90 -1.29
CA THR A 164 -12.88 -15.68 -0.83
C THR A 164 -13.70 -15.02 0.27
N LYS A 165 -13.35 -15.32 1.52
CA LYS A 165 -13.95 -14.68 2.69
C LYS A 165 -13.52 -13.21 2.76
N TRP A 166 -14.50 -12.31 2.93
CA TRP A 166 -14.28 -10.87 3.15
C TRP A 166 -14.85 -10.46 4.49
N ALA A 167 -14.19 -9.51 5.16
CA ALA A 167 -14.79 -8.81 6.30
C ALA A 167 -16.06 -8.07 5.82
N PRO A 168 -17.18 -8.12 6.56
CA PRO A 168 -18.45 -7.55 6.10
C PRO A 168 -18.38 -6.08 5.68
N PHE A 169 -17.54 -5.28 6.35
CA PHE A 169 -17.40 -3.86 6.03
C PHE A 169 -16.76 -3.60 4.65
N LEU A 170 -15.98 -4.55 4.10
CA LEU A 170 -15.37 -4.45 2.76
C LEU A 170 -16.34 -4.82 1.63
N LEU A 171 -17.52 -5.35 1.96
CA LEU A 171 -18.57 -5.68 0.99
C LEU A 171 -19.51 -4.50 0.71
N ARG A 172 -19.34 -3.40 1.44
CA ARG A 172 -20.14 -2.18 1.29
C ARG A 172 -19.71 -1.39 0.07
N ASN A 173 -20.43 -1.55 -1.03
CA ASN A 173 -20.21 -0.80 -2.27
C ASN A 173 -21.09 0.46 -2.37
N ASP A 174 -21.99 0.66 -1.41
CA ASP A 174 -22.90 1.80 -1.28
C ASP A 174 -22.21 3.06 -0.71
N VAL A 175 -21.03 2.90 -0.12
CA VAL A 175 -20.29 3.98 0.52
C VAL A 175 -19.37 4.66 -0.52
N PRO A 176 -19.42 6.00 -0.63
CA PRO A 176 -18.48 6.71 -1.49
C PRO A 176 -17.04 6.49 -1.05
N ASN A 177 -16.14 6.30 -2.02
CA ASN A 177 -14.71 6.17 -1.79
C ASN A 177 -14.19 7.40 -1.01
N LYS A 178 -13.53 7.17 0.13
CA LYS A 178 -13.09 8.26 1.01
C LYS A 178 -11.94 9.09 0.46
N GLU A 179 -11.16 8.56 -0.48
CA GLU A 179 -10.13 9.33 -1.20
C GLU A 179 -10.80 10.42 -2.06
N LYS A 180 -11.90 10.06 -2.75
CA LYS A 180 -12.70 11.02 -3.53
C LYS A 180 -13.30 12.11 -2.65
N LEU A 181 -13.81 11.74 -1.47
CA LEU A 181 -14.38 12.70 -0.51
C LEU A 181 -13.33 13.65 0.07
N LEU A 182 -12.09 13.19 0.28
CA LEU A 182 -11.04 14.04 0.82
C LEU A 182 -10.68 15.16 -0.16
N ARG A 183 -10.62 14.86 -1.47
CA ARG A 183 -10.29 15.85 -2.50
C ARG A 183 -11.40 16.89 -2.71
N GLY A 184 -12.66 16.51 -2.56
CA GLY A 184 -13.79 17.46 -2.68
C GLY A 184 -13.89 18.47 -1.53
N LYS A 185 -13.06 18.35 -0.49
CA LYS A 185 -12.98 19.28 0.65
C LYS A 185 -11.75 20.19 0.60
N ALA A 186 -10.85 19.96 -0.36
CA ALA A 186 -9.60 20.69 -0.52
C ALA A 186 -9.77 21.87 -1.49
#